data_AF-A0A926AU96-F1
#
_entry.id   AF-A0A926AU96-F1
#
_cell.length_a   1.000
_cell.length_b   1.000
_cell.length_c   1.000
_cell.angle_alpha   90.00
_cell.angle_beta   90.00
_cell.angle_gamma   90.00
#
_symmetry.space_group_name_H-M   'P 1'
#
loop_
_entity.id
_entity.type
_entity.pdbx_description
1 polymer ?
#
loop_
_entity_poly.entity_id
_entity_poly.type
_entity_poly.pdbx_seq_one_letter_code
_entity_poly.pdbx_strand_id
1 'polypeptide(L)'
;MNDSSPPTDSIPAADSQPSANPSEQQIADELNRAEWMRHPPQVLAPRESLGSTSFLCLLAVQFLTVLNDNTFKWMAVAIAKPVLGATMALSLGMALFTIPFILLATPAGYLADRFSKARVIRVCKLAEIVIMLLGFAAILSHQMEMLMAVIFLTGAMAALFSPSKSGS
;
A
#
# COMPACT_ATOMS: atom_id res chain seq x y z
N MET A 1 -34.04 -12.46 -29.59
CA MET A 1 -33.58 -12.26 -28.19
C MET A 1 -33.06 -10.83 -28.07
N ASN A 2 -33.88 -10.01 -27.42
CA ASN A 2 -33.69 -8.64 -26.90
C ASN A 2 -32.89 -7.62 -27.74
N ASP A 3 -33.65 -6.90 -28.56
CA ASP A 3 -33.33 -5.61 -29.15
C ASP A 3 -33.26 -4.53 -28.05
N SER A 4 -32.13 -3.84 -27.99
CA SER A 4 -31.79 -2.78 -27.06
C SER A 4 -32.23 -1.43 -27.64
N SER A 5 -33.39 -0.95 -27.23
CA SER A 5 -33.80 0.45 -27.40
C SER A 5 -34.21 1.02 -26.04
N PRO A 6 -33.68 2.20 -25.67
CA PRO A 6 -34.53 3.26 -25.15
C PRO A 6 -34.21 4.59 -25.88
N PRO A 7 -35.05 5.63 -25.73
CA PRO A 7 -35.92 6.16 -26.77
C PRO A 7 -35.27 7.31 -27.55
N THR A 8 -35.72 7.47 -28.79
CA THR A 8 -35.71 8.76 -29.49
C THR A 8 -36.63 9.73 -28.76
N ASP A 9 -36.11 10.46 -27.77
CA ASP A 9 -36.68 11.74 -27.40
C ASP A 9 -36.11 12.79 -28.35
N SER A 10 -36.95 13.15 -29.30
CA SER A 10 -36.82 14.31 -30.17
C SER A 10 -36.26 15.51 -29.42
N ILE A 11 -35.08 15.97 -29.83
CA ILE A 11 -34.63 17.33 -29.58
C ILE A 11 -35.75 18.26 -30.07
N PRO A 12 -36.43 19.03 -29.20
CA PRO A 12 -37.40 19.99 -29.65
C PRO A 12 -36.68 20.99 -30.53
N ALA A 13 -37.27 21.25 -31.70
CA ALA A 13 -36.84 22.26 -32.63
C ALA A 13 -36.50 23.57 -31.91
N ALA A 14 -35.42 24.21 -32.37
CA ALA A 14 -35.10 25.59 -32.06
C ALA A 14 -36.32 26.47 -32.31
N ASP A 15 -36.97 26.94 -31.24
CA ASP A 15 -37.87 28.08 -31.30
C ASP A 15 -37.93 28.75 -29.93
N SER A 16 -37.65 30.06 -29.93
CA SER A 16 -37.62 31.00 -28.78
C SER A 16 -36.47 30.85 -27.77
N GLN A 17 -35.25 31.22 -28.17
CA GLN A 17 -34.39 31.93 -27.21
C GLN A 17 -35.10 33.26 -26.89
N PRO A 18 -35.50 33.56 -25.64
CA PRO A 18 -35.93 34.90 -25.28
C PRO A 18 -34.80 35.85 -25.67
N SER A 19 -35.10 36.98 -26.32
CA SER A 19 -34.13 38.04 -26.55
C SER A 19 -33.71 38.63 -25.19
N ALA A 20 -32.86 37.91 -24.47
CA ALA A 20 -32.39 38.30 -23.15
C ALA A 20 -31.65 39.62 -23.30
N ASN A 21 -32.08 40.60 -22.52
CA ASN A 21 -31.52 41.94 -22.49
C ASN A 21 -30.00 41.82 -22.19
N PRO A 22 -29.10 42.61 -22.82
CA PRO A 22 -27.67 42.58 -22.53
C PRO A 22 -27.33 42.61 -21.03
N SER A 23 -28.16 43.28 -20.22
CA SER A 23 -28.01 43.30 -18.76
C SER A 23 -28.30 41.95 -18.08
N GLU A 24 -29.26 41.17 -18.57
CA GLU A 24 -29.60 39.86 -18.01
C GLU A 24 -28.52 38.81 -18.31
N GLN A 25 -27.89 38.90 -19.49
CA GLN A 25 -26.74 38.06 -19.85
C GLN A 25 -25.54 38.36 -18.95
N GLN A 26 -25.28 39.64 -18.65
CA GLN A 26 -24.22 40.04 -17.72
C GLN A 26 -24.45 39.50 -16.31
N ILE A 27 -25.69 39.55 -15.81
CA ILE A 27 -26.04 39.01 -14.49
C ILE A 27 -25.88 37.50 -14.47
N ALA A 28 -26.33 36.80 -15.53
CA ALA A 28 -26.18 35.35 -15.63
C ALA A 28 -24.69 34.92 -15.65
N ASP A 29 -23.82 35.66 -16.34
CA ASP A 29 -22.38 35.39 -16.37
C ASP A 29 -21.70 35.66 -15.03
N GLU A 30 -22.12 36.70 -14.30
CA GLU A 30 -21.62 36.97 -12.95
C GLU A 30 -22.06 35.92 -11.94
N LEU A 31 -23.31 35.45 -12.04
CA LEU A 31 -23.82 34.35 -11.21
C LEU A 31 -23.10 33.04 -11.50
N ASN A 32 -22.91 32.70 -12.78
CA ASN A 32 -22.14 31.54 -13.20
C ASN A 32 -20.71 31.64 -12.64
N ARG A 33 -20.02 32.78 -12.83
CA ARG A 33 -18.68 33.00 -12.24
C ARG A 33 -18.67 32.89 -10.71
N ALA A 34 -19.69 33.37 -10.02
CA ALA A 34 -19.81 33.23 -8.58
C ALA A 34 -20.01 31.76 -8.15
N GLU A 35 -20.74 30.97 -8.93
CA GLU A 35 -20.88 29.53 -8.73
C GLU A 35 -19.56 28.77 -8.97
N TRP A 36 -18.80 29.11 -10.01
CA TRP A 36 -17.44 28.58 -10.24
C TRP A 36 -16.48 28.89 -9.09
N MET A 37 -16.65 30.05 -8.43
CA MET A 37 -15.87 30.42 -7.25
C MET A 37 -16.33 29.70 -5.97
N ARG A 38 -17.63 29.39 -5.84
CA ARG A 38 -18.16 28.61 -4.71
C ARG A 38 -17.76 27.13 -4.79
N HIS A 39 -17.69 26.59 -5.99
CA HIS A 39 -17.37 25.19 -6.24
C HIS A 39 -16.30 25.06 -7.32
N PRO A 40 -15.01 25.33 -6.99
CA PRO A 40 -13.94 25.11 -7.94
C PRO A 40 -13.97 23.63 -8.40
N PRO A 41 -13.94 23.37 -9.72
CA PRO A 41 -13.90 22.01 -10.23
C PRO A 41 -12.69 21.30 -9.63
N GLN A 42 -12.94 20.16 -8.97
CA GLN A 42 -11.87 19.41 -8.34
C GLN A 42 -10.97 18.84 -9.44
N VAL A 43 -9.77 19.40 -9.58
CA VAL A 43 -8.74 18.88 -10.49
C VAL A 43 -8.34 17.51 -9.94
N LEU A 44 -8.90 16.45 -10.53
CA LEU A 44 -8.57 15.07 -10.20
C LEU A 44 -7.04 14.92 -10.27
N ALA A 45 -6.42 14.59 -9.14
CA ALA A 45 -4.98 14.36 -9.09
C ALA A 45 -4.56 13.39 -10.21
N PRO A 46 -3.38 13.59 -10.86
CA PRO A 46 -2.90 12.70 -11.90
C PRO A 46 -2.98 11.26 -11.41
N ARG A 47 -3.81 10.43 -12.07
CA ARG A 47 -3.87 8.99 -11.78
C ARG A 47 -2.50 8.44 -12.11
N GLU A 48 -1.72 8.08 -11.09
CA GLU A 48 -0.47 7.34 -11.30
C GLU A 48 -0.79 6.12 -12.16
N SER A 49 -0.24 6.12 -13.38
CA SER A 49 -0.50 5.07 -14.36
C SER A 49 -0.02 3.74 -13.80
N LEU A 50 -0.82 2.69 -13.97
CA LEU A 50 -0.47 1.32 -13.55
C LEU A 50 0.78 0.76 -14.26
N GLY A 51 1.25 1.43 -15.32
CA GLY A 51 2.51 1.14 -16.00
C GLY A 51 3.68 2.04 -15.59
N SER A 52 3.56 2.84 -14.52
CA SER A 52 4.65 3.72 -14.08
C SER A 52 5.81 2.90 -13.51
N THR A 53 7.05 3.32 -13.79
CA THR A 53 8.27 2.69 -13.25
C THR A 53 8.25 2.64 -11.71
N SER A 54 7.66 3.66 -11.06
CA SER A 54 7.48 3.72 -9.62
C SER A 54 6.56 2.61 -9.11
N PHE A 55 5.42 2.38 -9.78
CA PHE A 55 4.51 1.28 -9.46
C PHE A 55 5.17 -0.09 -9.65
N LEU A 56 5.88 -0.29 -10.76
CA LEU A 56 6.57 -1.55 -11.04
C LEU A 56 7.69 -1.83 -10.01
N CYS A 57 8.41 -0.79 -9.60
CA CYS A 57 9.44 -0.88 -8.56
C CYS A 57 8.82 -1.25 -7.20
N LEU A 58 7.70 -0.63 -6.83
CA LEU A 58 6.95 -1.00 -5.61
C LEU A 58 6.42 -2.43 -5.70
N LEU A 59 5.86 -2.84 -6.83
CA LEU A 59 5.38 -4.20 -7.05
C LEU A 59 6.51 -5.23 -6.91
N ALA A 60 7.67 -4.96 -7.52
CA ALA A 60 8.83 -5.84 -7.44
C ALA A 60 9.36 -5.96 -6.01
N VAL A 61 9.45 -4.84 -5.28
CA VAL A 61 9.85 -4.84 -3.86
C VAL A 61 8.87 -5.66 -3.03
N GLN A 62 7.56 -5.41 -3.18
CA GLN A 62 6.53 -6.15 -2.44
C GLN A 62 6.50 -7.64 -2.79
N PHE A 63 6.67 -7.98 -4.07
CA PHE A 63 6.76 -9.35 -4.52
C PHE A 63 7.96 -10.07 -3.88
N LEU A 64 9.13 -9.42 -3.89
CA LEU A 64 10.35 -9.99 -3.33
C LEU A 64 10.24 -10.18 -1.81
N THR A 65 9.60 -9.25 -1.12
CA THR A 65 9.32 -9.35 0.32
C THR A 65 8.41 -10.53 0.63
N VAL A 66 7.29 -10.66 -0.09
CA VAL A 66 6.35 -11.78 0.13
C VAL A 66 6.98 -13.12 -0.25
N LEU A 67 7.79 -13.16 -1.31
CA LEU A 67 8.52 -14.37 -1.70
C LEU A 67 9.50 -14.76 -0.58
N ASN A 68 10.28 -13.81 -0.09
CA ASN A 68 11.25 -14.03 0.98
C ASN A 68 10.60 -14.55 2.28
N ASP A 69 9.54 -13.87 2.74
CA ASP A 69 8.81 -14.26 3.96
C ASP A 69 8.31 -15.71 3.88
N ASN A 70 7.84 -16.11 2.69
CA ASN A 70 7.40 -17.47 2.47
C ASN A 70 8.57 -18.45 2.43
N THR A 71 9.68 -18.13 1.75
CA THR A 71 10.89 -18.98 1.74
C THR A 71 11.37 -19.25 3.16
N PHE A 72 11.41 -18.23 4.01
CA PHE A 72 11.84 -18.37 5.40
C PHE A 72 10.93 -19.31 6.20
N LYS A 73 9.61 -19.19 6.04
CA LYS A 73 8.65 -20.12 6.66
C LYS A 73 8.84 -21.55 6.17
N TRP A 74 8.99 -21.76 4.87
CA TRP A 74 9.17 -23.10 4.30
C TRP A 74 10.50 -23.75 4.72
N MET A 75 11.58 -22.97 4.79
CA MET A 75 12.88 -23.42 5.30
C MET A 75 12.82 -23.73 6.80
N ALA A 76 12.18 -22.88 7.59
CA ALA A 76 11.97 -23.11 9.02
C ALA A 76 11.15 -24.38 9.28
N VAL A 77 10.08 -24.61 8.51
CA VAL A 77 9.29 -25.86 8.59
C VAL A 77 10.14 -27.07 8.20
N ALA A 78 10.97 -26.98 7.15
CA ALA A 78 11.84 -28.08 6.75
C ALA A 78 12.85 -28.47 7.85
N ILE A 79 13.45 -27.50 8.52
CA ILE A 79 14.42 -27.72 9.61
C ILE A 79 13.75 -28.16 10.91
N ALA A 80 12.58 -27.61 11.24
CA ALA A 80 11.88 -27.90 12.49
C ALA A 80 11.00 -29.16 12.44
N LYS A 81 10.58 -29.62 11.25
CA LYS A 81 9.80 -30.85 11.04
C LYS A 81 10.35 -32.08 11.78
N PRO A 82 11.66 -32.38 11.77
CA PRO A 82 12.20 -33.54 12.50
C PRO A 82 12.19 -33.40 14.04
N VAL A 83 12.06 -32.19 14.59
CA VAL A 83 12.17 -31.94 16.04
C VAL A 83 10.81 -31.65 16.69
N LEU A 84 9.98 -30.81 16.05
CA LEU A 84 8.76 -30.24 16.63
C LEU A 84 7.50 -30.57 15.81
N GLY A 85 7.66 -31.07 14.58
CA GLY A 85 6.57 -31.22 13.62
C GLY A 85 6.20 -29.90 12.92
N ALA A 86 5.71 -30.00 11.67
CA ALA A 86 5.49 -28.86 10.78
C ALA A 86 4.50 -27.82 11.33
N THR A 87 3.41 -28.28 11.94
CA THR A 87 2.36 -27.41 12.49
C THR A 87 2.84 -26.57 13.67
N MET A 88 3.59 -27.18 14.60
CA MET A 88 4.10 -26.50 15.79
C MET A 88 5.12 -25.42 15.41
N ALA A 89 6.01 -25.74 14.46
CA ALA A 89 7.02 -24.81 13.97
C ALA A 89 6.39 -23.57 13.31
N LEU A 90 5.34 -23.77 12.52
CA LEU A 90 4.65 -22.67 11.86
C LEU A 90 3.92 -21.77 12.87
N SER A 91 3.24 -22.37 13.86
CA SER A 91 2.55 -21.63 14.93
C SER A 91 3.52 -20.83 15.79
N LEU A 92 4.66 -21.41 16.16
CA LEU A 92 5.70 -20.72 16.93
C LEU A 92 6.30 -19.57 16.13
N GLY A 93 6.64 -19.79 14.85
CA GLY A 93 7.16 -18.72 13.99
C GLY A 93 6.18 -17.55 13.85
N MET A 94 4.89 -17.82 13.70
CA MET A 94 3.85 -16.79 13.65
C MET A 94 3.74 -16.02 14.97
N ALA A 95 3.78 -16.71 16.11
CA ALA A 95 3.74 -16.08 17.43
C ALA A 95 4.97 -15.19 17.68
N LEU A 96 6.17 -15.71 17.41
CA LEU A 96 7.45 -14.99 17.55
C LEU A 96 7.54 -13.77 16.64
N PHE A 97 6.90 -13.79 15.48
CA PHE A 97 6.80 -12.63 14.60
C PHE A 97 5.79 -11.59 15.12
N THR A 98 4.64 -12.05 15.62
CA THR A 98 3.53 -11.18 16.04
C THR A 98 3.81 -10.43 17.34
N ILE A 99 4.50 -11.05 18.29
CA ILE A 99 4.83 -10.43 19.59
C ILE A 99 5.62 -9.13 19.45
N PRO A 100 6.81 -9.10 18.81
CA PRO A 100 7.55 -7.86 18.63
C PRO A 100 6.80 -6.87 17.74
N PHE A 101 6.01 -7.36 16.78
CA PHE A 101 5.16 -6.51 15.96
C PHE A 101 4.20 -5.66 16.80
N ILE A 102 3.44 -6.30 17.70
CA ILE A 102 2.49 -5.58 18.57
C ILE A 102 3.22 -4.66 19.54
N LEU A 103 4.35 -5.12 20.12
CA LEU A 103 5.09 -4.37 21.13
C LEU A 103 5.74 -3.10 20.55
N LEU A 104 6.27 -3.17 19.33
CA LEU A 104 6.94 -2.07 18.65
C LEU A 104 6.02 -1.23 17.77
N ALA A 105 4.73 -1.61 17.60
CA ALA A 105 3.78 -0.82 16.81
C ALA A 105 3.54 0.59 17.37
N THR A 106 3.52 0.75 18.69
CA THR A 106 3.33 2.06 19.35
C THR A 106 4.46 3.05 19.06
N PRO A 107 5.75 2.72 19.28
CA PRO A 107 6.85 3.63 18.92
C PRO A 107 7.01 3.81 17.40
N ALA A 108 6.63 2.81 16.60
CA ALA A 108 6.66 2.92 15.16
C ALA A 108 5.74 4.03 14.63
N GLY A 109 4.54 4.18 15.22
CA GLY A 109 3.59 5.24 14.85
C GLY A 109 4.18 6.64 15.02
N TYR A 110 4.84 6.88 16.16
CA TYR A 110 5.55 8.14 16.42
C TYR A 110 6.69 8.40 15.44
N LEU A 111 7.40 7.34 15.02
CA LEU A 111 8.50 7.43 14.08
C LEU A 111 8.00 7.68 12.63
N ALA A 112 6.85 7.14 12.25
CA ALA A 112 6.28 7.36 10.92
C ALA A 112 5.92 8.83 10.67
N ASP A 113 5.43 9.54 11.69
CA ASP A 113 5.05 10.95 11.55
C ASP A 113 6.25 11.91 11.40
N ARG A 114 7.46 11.46 11.74
CA ARG A 114 8.64 12.34 11.82
C ARG A 114 9.67 12.12 10.69
N PHE A 115 9.54 11.06 9.89
CA PHE A 115 10.52 10.70 8.85
C PHE A 115 9.92 10.78 7.45
N SER A 116 10.73 11.25 6.48
CA SER A 116 10.30 11.33 5.08
C SER A 116 10.09 9.94 4.47
N LYS A 117 8.96 9.73 3.77
CA LYS A 117 8.59 8.44 3.11
C LYS A 117 9.76 7.80 2.35
N ALA A 118 10.48 8.58 1.55
CA ALA A 118 11.60 8.07 0.73
C ALA A 118 12.83 7.60 1.55
N ARG A 119 13.02 8.13 2.76
CA ARG A 119 14.09 7.67 3.67
C ARG A 119 13.69 6.37 4.35
N VAL A 120 12.44 6.27 4.79
CA VAL A 120 11.90 5.06 5.44
C VAL A 120 11.96 3.86 4.49
N ILE A 121 11.54 4.04 3.23
CA ILE A 121 11.58 2.97 2.22
C ILE A 121 13.01 2.47 1.98
N ARG A 122 13.99 3.37 1.86
CA ARG A 122 15.39 2.98 1.64
C ARG A 122 15.99 2.23 2.83
N VAL A 123 15.74 2.70 4.05
CA VAL A 123 16.23 2.05 5.27
C VAL A 123 15.57 0.69 5.46
N CYS A 124 14.27 0.58 5.20
CA CYS A 124 13.54 -0.69 5.23
C CYS A 124 14.17 -1.70 4.27
N LYS A 125 14.44 -1.29 3.02
CA LYS A 125 15.03 -2.20 2.04
C LYS A 125 16.44 -2.67 2.40
N LEU A 126 17.25 -1.77 2.95
CA LEU A 126 18.60 -2.11 3.40
C LEU A 126 18.55 -3.08 4.60
N ALA A 127 17.70 -2.79 5.57
CA ALA A 127 17.53 -3.65 6.73
C ALA A 127 17.00 -5.04 6.31
N GLU A 128 16.08 -5.12 5.33
CA GLU A 128 15.54 -6.39 4.81
C GLU A 128 16.66 -7.27 4.25
N ILE A 129 17.55 -6.68 3.46
CA ILE A 129 18.73 -7.39 2.92
C ILE A 129 19.64 -7.90 4.04
N VAL A 130 19.91 -7.09 5.07
CA VAL A 130 20.75 -7.51 6.21
C VAL A 130 20.12 -8.67 6.97
N ILE A 131 18.82 -8.60 7.26
CA ILE A 131 18.10 -9.69 7.94
C ILE A 131 18.07 -10.95 7.07
N MET A 132 17.90 -10.82 5.75
CA MET A 132 17.99 -11.95 4.82
C MET A 132 19.37 -12.60 4.82
N LEU A 133 20.45 -11.83 4.86
CA LEU A 133 21.82 -12.38 4.94
C LEU A 133 22.06 -13.13 6.24
N LEU A 134 21.61 -12.58 7.37
CA LEU A 134 21.63 -13.28 8.67
C LEU A 134 20.78 -14.55 8.63
N GLY A 135 19.63 -14.47 7.99
CA GLY A 135 18.74 -15.60 7.79
C GLY A 135 19.33 -16.72 6.95
N PHE A 136 19.98 -16.37 5.85
CA PHE A 136 20.70 -17.32 5.01
C PHE A 136 21.83 -18.02 5.80
N ALA A 137 22.60 -17.25 6.58
CA ALA A 137 23.62 -17.81 7.47
C ALA A 137 23.03 -18.75 8.55
N ALA A 138 21.86 -18.41 9.09
CA ALA A 138 21.15 -19.23 10.08
C ALA A 138 20.69 -20.57 9.50
N ILE A 139 20.19 -20.56 8.25
CA ILE A 139 19.78 -21.77 7.53
C ILE A 139 21.00 -22.67 7.30
N LEU A 140 22.13 -22.11 6.82
CA LEU A 140 23.36 -22.89 6.60
C LEU A 140 23.91 -23.50 7.89
N SER A 141 23.75 -22.81 9.01
CA SER A 141 24.23 -23.27 10.31
C SER A 141 23.31 -24.33 10.94
N HIS A 142 22.11 -24.55 10.39
CA HIS A 142 21.07 -25.44 10.95
C HIS A 142 20.71 -25.17 12.42
N GLN A 143 21.02 -23.98 12.95
CA GLN A 143 20.78 -23.63 14.34
C GLN A 143 19.38 -23.04 14.51
N MET A 144 18.54 -23.75 15.27
CA MET A 144 17.16 -23.33 15.55
C MET A 144 17.09 -21.96 16.23
N GLU A 145 18.00 -21.68 17.17
CA GLU A 145 18.01 -20.40 17.92
C GLU A 145 18.29 -19.21 17.00
N MET A 146 19.23 -19.35 16.08
CA MET A 146 19.57 -18.30 15.12
C MET A 146 18.40 -18.05 14.16
N LEU A 147 17.68 -19.10 13.78
CA LEU A 147 16.46 -18.99 12.97
C LEU A 147 15.34 -18.23 13.72
N MET A 148 15.15 -18.53 15.00
CA MET A 148 14.16 -17.84 15.84
C MET A 148 14.52 -16.38 16.07
N ALA A 149 15.82 -16.08 16.28
CA ALA A 149 16.31 -14.72 16.38
C ALA A 149 16.06 -13.92 15.08
N VAL A 150 16.28 -14.53 13.92
CA VAL A 150 15.99 -13.90 12.62
C VAL A 150 14.48 -13.64 12.48
N ILE A 151 13.61 -14.60 12.80
CA ILE A 151 12.15 -14.41 12.76
C ILE A 151 11.70 -13.26 13.67
N PHE A 152 12.26 -13.18 14.88
CA PHE A 152 11.99 -12.09 15.81
C PHE A 152 12.45 -10.74 15.24
N LEU A 153 13.64 -10.70 14.64
CA LEU A 153 14.21 -9.49 14.05
C LEU A 153 13.38 -8.99 12.84
N THR A 154 12.90 -9.92 12.01
CA THR A 154 11.97 -9.60 10.91
C THR A 154 10.66 -9.03 11.44
N GLY A 155 10.11 -9.59 12.53
CA GLY A 155 8.89 -9.07 13.18
C GLY A 155 9.09 -7.66 13.77
N ALA A 156 10.23 -7.41 14.42
CA ALA A 156 10.59 -6.10 14.96
C ALA A 156 10.76 -5.04 13.86
N MET A 157 11.40 -5.39 12.74
CA MET A 157 11.48 -4.55 11.55
C MET A 157 10.07 -4.24 11.02
N ALA A 158 9.24 -5.27 10.80
CA ALA A 158 7.89 -5.08 10.28
C ALA A 158 7.06 -4.13 11.16
N ALA A 159 7.23 -4.19 12.48
CA ALA A 159 6.62 -3.29 13.44
C ALA A 159 7.00 -1.82 13.18
N LEU A 160 8.31 -1.56 13.14
CA LEU A 160 8.90 -0.23 13.00
C LEU A 160 8.50 0.45 11.68
N PHE A 161 8.15 -0.33 10.66
CA PHE A 161 7.89 0.18 9.31
C PHE A 161 6.43 0.03 8.85
N SER A 162 5.56 -0.64 9.62
CA SER A 162 4.11 -0.77 9.34
C SER A 162 3.35 0.57 9.19
N PRO A 163 3.56 1.60 10.04
CA PRO A 163 2.76 2.83 9.98
C PRO A 163 3.11 3.76 8.81
N SER A 164 4.26 3.57 8.15
CA SER A 164 4.66 4.38 6.98
C SER A 164 3.82 4.12 5.71
N LYS A 165 2.97 3.09 5.73
CA LYS A 165 2.11 2.67 4.62
C LYS A 165 0.79 3.44 4.51
N SER A 166 0.43 4.24 5.52
CA SER A 166 -0.81 5.03 5.55
C SER A 166 -0.50 6.51 5.75
N GLY A 167 -0.45 7.25 4.65
CA GLY A 167 -0.44 8.71 4.69
C GLY A 167 -0.48 9.22 3.25
N SER A 168 -1.40 10.14 2.97
CA SER A 168 -1.71 10.80 1.68
C SER A 168 -0.55 10.95 0.70
#